data_AF-A0AAD8TDE1-F1
#
_entry.id   AF-A0AAD8TDE1-F1
#
_cell.length_a   1.000
_cell.length_b   1.000
_cell.length_c   1.000
_cell.angle_alpha   90.00
_cell.angle_beta   90.00
_cell.angle_gamma   90.00
#
_symmetry.space_group_name_H-M   'P 1'
#
loop_
_entity.id
_entity.type
_entity.pdbx_description
1 polymer ?
#
loop_
_entity_poly.entity_id
_entity_poly.type
_entity_poly.pdbx_seq_one_letter_code
_entity_poly.pdbx_strand_id
1 'polypeptide(L)'
;MDSADGQSVRKEAKEESGNISEMQYEWQKRPEESEASYENRLRLMPNEDTNTSRRQRETNSKEKARTTPKVEAKDAQEEAGKKAQPPPATDAEEPQESGKAAESVTLDRLKRNSTTRKTEPAADPNSMTIQGDHDDEIEAYISYRKSWESHCCGDDCDHFDHRTTLSSMQYAHRMPQMFQLSYATTLQVFSMKLKFTEGNAGDFKLPLYVYGMVSVRDILDSRRNILFSCDWSKAQKLTEDDPFLILTGPSRAIMSEDMVYFEVHLLVKTMASVTQDKRLITCVHSYNGGSNAALCFSNVMCTLEMCLRTVTEAVQATIMCVQIVNKHKLGRPSNFAYGGCVACTPLPRTTDIDGDQKIVLVESKGREFPQGYFGYVHLRSQVVSVEIDGELAVVIQAYNQSGAVAEERCIHFKARNCQVFQKHCFVGQAKVNVTVAWSDVPTNRTDMVYGD
;
A
#
# COMPACT_ATOMS: atom_id res chain seq x y z
N MET A 1 -58.78 15.98 5.35
CA MET A 1 -57.39 15.98 5.87
C MET A 1 -56.81 14.62 5.52
N ASP A 2 -55.54 14.59 5.13
CA ASP A 2 -54.77 13.44 4.59
C ASP A 2 -54.95 13.11 3.11
N SER A 3 -54.21 13.81 2.23
CA SER A 3 -53.72 13.23 0.97
C SER A 3 -52.60 14.04 0.28
N ALA A 4 -52.07 15.12 0.88
CA ALA A 4 -51.08 15.99 0.21
C ALA A 4 -49.61 15.65 0.58
N ASP A 5 -49.34 15.13 1.78
CA ASP A 5 -47.95 14.94 2.25
C ASP A 5 -47.25 13.70 1.67
N GLY A 6 -48.00 12.70 1.18
CA GLY A 6 -47.41 11.46 0.64
C GLY A 6 -46.77 11.58 -0.75
N GLN A 7 -47.12 12.61 -1.53
CA GLN A 7 -46.57 12.82 -2.88
C GLN A 7 -45.30 13.69 -2.88
N SER A 8 -45.13 14.57 -1.89
CA SER A 8 -43.93 15.41 -1.76
C SER A 8 -42.72 14.58 -1.34
N VAL A 9 -42.89 13.72 -0.32
CA VAL A 9 -41.83 12.84 0.20
C VAL A 9 -41.37 11.81 -0.83
N ARG A 10 -42.27 11.33 -1.69
CA ARG A 10 -41.93 10.40 -2.79
C ARG A 10 -41.22 11.07 -3.98
N LYS A 11 -41.39 12.38 -4.17
CA LYS A 11 -40.65 13.14 -5.20
C LYS A 11 -39.24 13.47 -4.72
N GLU A 12 -39.09 13.92 -3.48
CA GLU A 12 -37.78 14.21 -2.87
C GLU A 12 -36.90 12.95 -2.78
N ALA A 13 -37.46 11.81 -2.36
CA ALA A 13 -36.71 10.55 -2.33
C ALA A 13 -36.29 10.04 -3.73
N LYS A 14 -37.05 10.35 -4.79
CA LYS A 14 -36.68 10.00 -6.17
C LYS A 14 -35.61 10.93 -6.74
N GLU A 15 -35.68 12.23 -6.46
CA GLU A 15 -34.64 13.19 -6.84
C GLU A 15 -33.32 12.95 -6.09
N GLU A 16 -33.35 12.54 -4.82
CA GLU A 16 -32.14 12.14 -4.07
C GLU A 16 -31.53 10.84 -4.61
N SER A 17 -32.36 9.84 -4.96
CA SER A 17 -31.86 8.58 -5.57
C SER A 17 -31.27 8.80 -6.96
N GLY A 18 -31.84 9.72 -7.75
CA GLY A 18 -31.35 10.10 -9.07
C GLY A 18 -29.99 10.81 -8.99
N ASN A 19 -29.84 11.75 -8.05
CA ASN A 19 -28.57 12.45 -7.83
C ASN A 19 -27.47 11.51 -7.32
N ILE A 20 -27.78 10.51 -6.48
CA ILE A 20 -26.77 9.54 -6.01
C ILE A 20 -26.29 8.62 -7.14
N SER A 21 -27.20 8.19 -8.01
CA SER A 21 -26.88 7.38 -9.20
C SER A 21 -26.03 8.15 -10.22
N GLU A 22 -26.34 9.43 -10.46
CA GLU A 22 -25.62 10.28 -11.41
C GLU A 22 -24.24 10.67 -10.84
N MET A 23 -24.12 10.83 -9.51
CA MET A 23 -22.83 10.93 -8.83
C MET A 23 -22.02 9.64 -8.98
N GLN A 24 -22.56 8.45 -8.73
CA GLN A 24 -21.80 7.20 -8.92
C GLN A 24 -21.23 7.05 -10.35
N TYR A 25 -21.94 7.56 -11.36
CA TYR A 25 -21.53 7.54 -12.76
C TYR A 25 -20.43 8.57 -13.10
N GLU A 26 -20.49 9.79 -12.53
CA GLU A 26 -19.45 10.81 -12.69
C GLU A 26 -18.15 10.49 -11.92
N TRP A 27 -18.23 9.76 -10.80
CA TRP A 27 -17.05 9.35 -10.03
C TRP A 27 -16.17 8.32 -10.77
N GLN A 28 -16.74 7.53 -11.67
CA GLN A 28 -16.00 6.57 -12.50
C GLN A 28 -15.26 7.23 -13.67
N LYS A 29 -15.57 8.48 -14.03
CA LYS A 29 -14.94 9.20 -15.14
C LYS A 29 -13.97 10.28 -14.63
N ARG A 30 -12.74 9.88 -14.29
CA ARG A 30 -11.59 10.81 -14.28
C ARG A 30 -10.60 10.44 -15.39
N PRO A 31 -9.91 11.42 -15.98
CA PRO A 31 -9.29 11.28 -17.30
C PRO A 31 -8.08 10.34 -17.25
N GLU A 32 -8.17 9.26 -18.03
CA GLU A 32 -7.15 8.21 -18.22
C GLU A 32 -5.88 8.71 -18.94
N GLU A 33 -5.91 9.93 -19.50
CA GLU A 33 -4.89 10.42 -20.43
C GLU A 33 -3.54 10.80 -19.78
N SER A 34 -3.48 11.19 -18.50
CA SER A 34 -2.19 11.50 -17.83
C SER A 34 -1.53 10.28 -17.20
N GLU A 35 -2.32 9.28 -16.79
CA GLU A 35 -1.85 8.09 -16.09
C GLU A 35 -1.26 7.05 -17.07
N ALA A 36 -1.81 6.98 -18.29
CA ALA A 36 -1.24 6.22 -19.39
C ALA A 36 0.23 6.60 -19.69
N SER A 37 0.65 7.84 -19.41
CA SER A 37 2.04 8.29 -19.59
C SER A 37 3.01 7.70 -18.55
N TYR A 38 2.55 7.44 -17.33
CA TYR A 38 3.34 6.80 -16.28
C TYR A 38 3.43 5.28 -16.52
N GLU A 39 2.30 4.63 -16.75
CA GLU A 39 2.23 3.18 -16.97
C GLU A 39 2.92 2.74 -18.26
N ASN A 40 2.84 3.53 -19.33
CA ASN A 40 3.62 3.26 -20.54
C ASN A 40 5.13 3.35 -20.29
N ARG A 41 5.62 4.09 -19.29
CA ARG A 41 7.05 4.14 -18.95
C ARG A 41 7.52 2.95 -18.09
N LEU A 42 6.65 2.41 -17.24
CA LEU A 42 6.88 1.11 -16.60
C LEU A 42 6.94 -0.01 -17.63
N ARG A 43 6.07 0.03 -18.65
CA ARG A 43 6.05 -0.94 -19.78
C ARG A 43 7.22 -0.78 -20.76
N LEU A 44 7.70 0.45 -20.96
CA LEU A 44 8.84 0.78 -21.84
C LEU A 44 10.19 0.73 -21.11
N MET A 45 10.25 0.13 -19.91
CA MET A 45 11.53 -0.19 -19.28
C MET A 45 12.40 -0.96 -20.28
N PRO A 46 13.56 -0.43 -20.70
CA PRO A 46 14.43 -1.16 -21.60
C PRO A 46 14.88 -2.43 -20.88
N ASN A 47 14.67 -3.60 -21.50
CA ASN A 47 15.68 -4.63 -21.38
C ASN A 47 16.92 -4.04 -22.04
N GLU A 48 17.84 -3.45 -21.27
CA GLU A 48 19.19 -3.15 -21.76
C GLU A 48 19.98 -4.42 -22.09
N ASP A 49 19.34 -5.58 -22.19
CA ASP A 49 19.96 -6.85 -22.55
C ASP A 49 20.00 -7.16 -24.04
N THR A 50 19.31 -6.44 -24.92
CA THR A 50 19.37 -6.78 -26.37
C THR A 50 20.57 -6.18 -27.12
N ASN A 51 21.20 -5.11 -26.61
CA ASN A 51 22.38 -4.52 -27.25
C ASN A 51 23.71 -4.93 -26.60
N THR A 52 23.71 -5.20 -25.30
CA THR A 52 24.91 -5.60 -24.55
C THR A 52 25.28 -7.05 -24.84
N SER A 53 24.28 -7.95 -24.89
CA SER A 53 24.45 -9.36 -25.28
C SER A 53 24.92 -9.55 -26.73
N ARG A 54 24.56 -8.63 -27.64
CA ARG A 54 24.96 -8.69 -29.05
C ARG A 54 26.41 -8.24 -29.23
N ARG A 55 26.84 -7.20 -28.50
CA ARG A 55 28.23 -6.75 -28.46
C ARG A 55 29.16 -7.77 -27.79
N GLN A 56 28.74 -8.41 -26.70
CA GLN A 56 29.52 -9.46 -26.04
C GLN A 56 29.64 -10.74 -26.89
N ARG A 57 28.63 -11.10 -27.69
CA ARG A 57 28.74 -12.21 -28.66
C ARG A 57 29.70 -11.88 -29.80
N GLU A 58 29.73 -10.63 -30.27
CA GLU A 58 30.66 -10.19 -31.31
C GLU A 58 32.11 -10.04 -30.82
N THR A 59 32.34 -9.64 -29.57
CA THR A 59 33.68 -9.60 -28.97
C THR A 59 34.19 -11.01 -28.65
N ASN A 60 33.36 -11.88 -28.09
CA ASN A 60 33.74 -13.27 -27.80
C ASN A 60 33.98 -14.09 -29.07
N SER A 61 33.27 -13.80 -30.18
CA SER A 61 33.55 -14.42 -31.49
C SER A 61 34.85 -13.92 -32.12
N LYS A 62 35.28 -12.67 -31.85
CA LYS A 62 36.54 -12.11 -32.37
C LYS A 62 37.75 -12.51 -31.54
N GLU A 63 37.58 -12.73 -30.24
CA GLU A 63 38.66 -13.14 -29.33
C GLU A 63 38.98 -14.64 -29.45
N LYS A 64 37.97 -15.47 -29.72
CA LYS A 64 38.13 -16.91 -30.02
C LYS A 64 38.76 -17.19 -31.40
N ALA A 65 38.76 -16.20 -32.31
CA ALA A 65 39.46 -16.27 -33.58
C ALA A 65 40.95 -15.84 -33.48
N ARG A 66 41.36 -15.24 -32.36
CA ARG A 66 42.73 -14.71 -32.16
C ARG A 66 43.63 -15.65 -31.35
N THR A 67 43.06 -16.69 -30.73
CA THR A 67 43.77 -17.64 -29.85
C THR A 67 43.56 -19.10 -30.29
N THR A 68 44.11 -19.43 -31.46
CA THR A 68 44.43 -20.83 -31.82
C THR A 68 45.78 -20.86 -32.53
N PRO A 69 46.80 -21.55 -32.00
CA PRO A 69 48.02 -21.81 -32.75
C PRO A 69 47.74 -22.88 -33.82
N LYS A 70 48.26 -22.64 -35.03
CA LYS A 70 48.32 -23.63 -36.12
C LYS A 70 49.21 -24.80 -35.69
N VAL A 71 48.66 -26.00 -35.68
CA VAL A 71 49.44 -27.24 -35.84
C VAL A 71 48.79 -28.03 -36.98
N GLU A 72 49.59 -28.29 -37.99
CA GLU A 72 49.23 -28.99 -39.22
C GLU A 72 49.02 -30.49 -38.99
N ALA A 73 48.06 -31.04 -39.75
CA ALA A 73 47.65 -32.43 -39.73
C ALA A 73 48.69 -33.37 -40.38
N LYS A 74 48.75 -34.61 -39.89
CA LYS A 74 49.03 -35.79 -40.72
C LYS A 74 48.10 -36.93 -40.33
N ASP A 75 47.55 -37.53 -41.39
CA ASP A 75 46.57 -38.61 -41.45
C ASP A 75 47.05 -39.94 -40.83
N ALA A 76 46.11 -40.77 -40.38
CA ALA A 76 45.91 -42.13 -40.93
C ALA A 76 44.71 -42.85 -40.27
N GLN A 77 44.19 -43.80 -41.03
CA GLN A 77 42.97 -44.61 -40.89
C GLN A 77 42.95 -45.60 -39.71
N GLU A 78 41.73 -46.10 -39.46
CA GLU A 78 41.36 -47.54 -39.43
C GLU A 78 40.78 -48.15 -38.12
N GLU A 79 39.60 -48.73 -38.34
CA GLU A 79 39.04 -49.98 -37.81
C GLU A 79 38.39 -50.16 -36.42
N ALA A 80 37.15 -50.65 -36.52
CA ALA A 80 36.56 -51.84 -35.86
C ALA A 80 36.30 -51.85 -34.33
N GLY A 81 35.03 -51.65 -34.00
CA GLY A 81 34.14 -52.65 -33.38
C GLY A 81 34.54 -53.35 -32.07
N LYS A 82 33.69 -53.21 -31.04
CA LYS A 82 32.94 -54.34 -30.44
C LYS A 82 31.99 -53.89 -29.32
N LYS A 83 30.77 -54.45 -29.40
CA LYS A 83 29.77 -54.59 -28.32
C LYS A 83 30.37 -55.33 -27.12
N ALA A 84 29.93 -54.98 -25.90
CA ALA A 84 29.25 -55.90 -24.97
C ALA A 84 28.78 -55.15 -23.71
N GLN A 85 27.55 -55.46 -23.30
CA GLN A 85 26.84 -55.05 -22.09
C GLN A 85 27.23 -55.92 -20.86
N PRO A 86 26.82 -55.52 -19.64
CA PRO A 86 27.28 -56.06 -18.33
C PRO A 86 26.47 -57.28 -17.88
N PRO A 87 26.80 -57.97 -16.76
CA PRO A 87 26.12 -57.76 -15.46
C PRO A 87 26.98 -58.28 -14.26
N PRO A 88 26.46 -58.68 -13.05
CA PRO A 88 25.17 -58.47 -12.38
C PRO A 88 25.25 -58.00 -10.90
N ALA A 89 24.06 -57.83 -10.29
CA ALA A 89 23.79 -57.66 -8.86
C ALA A 89 23.44 -59.01 -8.17
N THR A 90 23.67 -59.10 -6.86
CA THR A 90 23.08 -60.01 -5.82
C THR A 90 23.66 -59.53 -4.47
N ASP A 91 22.91 -59.02 -3.48
CA ASP A 91 21.93 -59.60 -2.55
C ASP A 91 22.51 -59.77 -1.11
N ALA A 92 21.77 -59.18 -0.17
CA ALA A 92 21.48 -59.61 1.21
C ALA A 92 22.51 -59.51 2.37
N GLU A 93 21.94 -59.04 3.50
CA GLU A 93 22.18 -59.39 4.92
C GLU A 93 22.76 -58.31 5.87
N GLU A 94 21.86 -57.78 6.71
CA GLU A 94 22.09 -57.34 8.11
C GLU A 94 22.19 -58.58 9.02
N PRO A 95 22.88 -58.53 10.20
CA PRO A 95 22.20 -58.09 11.44
C PRO A 95 23.07 -57.41 12.53
N GLN A 96 22.41 -56.48 13.25
CA GLN A 96 22.33 -56.21 14.70
C GLN A 96 23.53 -56.23 15.69
N GLU A 97 23.58 -55.12 16.44
CA GLU A 97 23.64 -54.94 17.92
C GLU A 97 24.92 -54.95 18.79
N SER A 98 24.86 -53.99 19.75
CA SER A 98 25.53 -53.88 21.06
C SER A 98 26.96 -53.28 21.06
N GLY A 99 27.39 -52.38 21.95
CA GLY A 99 26.81 -51.74 23.13
C GLY A 99 27.92 -51.05 23.96
N LYS A 100 27.58 -49.91 24.60
CA LYS A 100 28.10 -49.32 25.86
C LYS A 100 29.58 -48.87 26.04
N ALA A 101 29.69 -47.55 26.30
CA ALA A 101 30.28 -46.86 27.47
C ALA A 101 31.81 -46.82 27.73
N ALA A 102 32.35 -45.59 27.86
CA ALA A 102 33.17 -45.15 29.00
C ALA A 102 33.47 -43.62 28.96
N GLU A 103 33.15 -42.92 30.05
CA GLU A 103 33.69 -41.60 30.46
C GLU A 103 35.23 -41.68 30.66
N SER A 104 36.05 -40.63 30.51
CA SER A 104 36.19 -39.50 31.45
C SER A 104 37.54 -38.76 31.19
N VAL A 105 37.66 -37.54 31.72
CA VAL A 105 38.89 -36.77 32.03
C VAL A 105 39.56 -36.06 30.82
N THR A 106 39.83 -34.75 30.76
CA THR A 106 40.11 -33.72 31.79
C THR A 106 39.82 -32.31 31.28
N LEU A 107 39.32 -31.46 32.19
CA LEU A 107 39.53 -30.01 32.22
C LEU A 107 41.04 -29.71 32.12
N ASP A 108 41.46 -28.89 31.15
CA ASP A 108 42.50 -27.84 31.33
C ASP A 108 42.92 -27.24 29.99
N ARG A 109 42.20 -26.20 29.52
CA ARG A 109 42.84 -25.08 28.79
C ARG A 109 41.95 -23.83 28.65
N LEU A 110 41.37 -23.36 29.74
CA LEU A 110 40.90 -21.97 29.82
C LEU A 110 42.07 -21.09 30.26
N LYS A 111 42.60 -20.29 29.31
CA LYS A 111 43.10 -18.90 29.47
C LYS A 111 44.07 -18.56 28.35
N ARG A 112 43.57 -17.83 27.34
CA ARG A 112 44.13 -16.59 26.78
C ARG A 112 43.59 -16.35 25.37
N ASN A 113 42.62 -15.43 25.29
CA ASN A 113 42.67 -14.24 24.43
C ASN A 113 41.29 -13.59 24.45
N SER A 114 41.12 -12.69 25.42
CA SER A 114 40.08 -11.67 25.43
C SER A 114 40.40 -10.64 24.35
N THR A 115 39.65 -10.65 23.27
CA THR A 115 39.49 -9.47 22.41
C THR A 115 37.99 -9.25 22.24
N THR A 116 37.55 -8.12 22.76
CA THR A 116 36.18 -7.62 22.82
C THR A 116 35.52 -7.66 21.43
N ARG A 117 34.66 -8.65 21.18
CA ARG A 117 33.65 -8.53 20.11
C ARG A 117 32.51 -7.71 20.70
N LYS A 118 32.33 -6.49 20.19
CA LYS A 118 31.06 -5.77 20.32
C LYS A 118 30.00 -6.68 19.70
N THR A 119 29.10 -7.19 20.52
CA THR A 119 27.90 -7.86 20.06
C THR A 119 27.07 -6.83 19.30
N GLU A 120 26.92 -7.01 17.99
CA GLU A 120 25.93 -6.27 17.21
C GLU A 120 24.54 -6.58 17.78
N PRO A 121 23.66 -5.57 17.94
CA PRO A 121 22.29 -5.84 18.34
C PRO A 121 21.62 -6.70 17.25
N ALA A 122 20.84 -7.70 17.67
CA ALA A 122 20.07 -8.54 16.76
C ALA A 122 19.20 -7.66 15.86
N ALA A 123 19.27 -7.88 14.54
CA ALA A 123 18.44 -7.20 13.57
C ALA A 123 16.95 -7.46 13.88
N ASP A 124 16.14 -6.41 13.84
CA ASP A 124 14.70 -6.50 13.91
C ASP A 124 14.20 -7.33 12.70
N PRO A 125 13.48 -8.45 12.90
CA PRO A 125 13.01 -9.31 11.82
C PRO A 125 12.11 -8.59 10.80
N ASN A 126 11.58 -7.39 11.14
CA ASN A 126 10.71 -6.59 10.29
C ASN A 126 11.34 -5.26 9.81
N SER A 127 12.63 -5.04 10.11
CA SER A 127 13.45 -3.98 9.49
C SER A 127 14.25 -4.60 8.34
N MET A 128 13.70 -4.58 7.12
CA MET A 128 14.40 -5.12 5.97
C MET A 128 15.23 -4.04 5.27
N THR A 129 16.55 -4.17 5.36
CA THR A 129 17.48 -3.43 4.49
C THR A 129 17.55 -4.18 3.18
N ILE A 130 17.00 -3.62 2.10
CA ILE A 130 17.34 -4.08 0.75
C ILE A 130 18.76 -3.60 0.50
N GLN A 131 19.72 -4.46 0.84
CA GLN A 131 21.14 -4.23 0.62
C GLN A 131 21.49 -4.71 -0.79
N GLY A 132 20.81 -4.15 -1.80
CA GLY A 132 21.01 -4.42 -3.23
C GLY A 132 21.23 -3.10 -3.97
N ASP A 133 21.87 -3.16 -5.13
CA ASP A 133 22.00 -1.99 -6.02
C ASP A 133 20.60 -1.61 -6.56
N HIS A 134 20.43 -0.38 -7.06
CA HIS A 134 19.18 0.08 -7.66
C HIS A 134 18.69 -0.85 -8.79
N ASP A 135 19.61 -1.52 -9.47
CA ASP A 135 19.29 -2.46 -10.54
C ASP A 135 18.70 -3.78 -9.98
N ASP A 136 19.16 -4.24 -8.82
CA ASP A 136 18.63 -5.46 -8.17
C ASP A 136 17.18 -5.26 -7.71
N GLU A 137 16.87 -4.07 -7.18
CA GLU A 137 15.51 -3.64 -6.82
C GLU A 137 14.55 -3.72 -8.02
N ILE A 138 15.01 -3.22 -9.17
CA ILE A 138 14.23 -3.21 -10.41
C ILE A 138 14.05 -4.64 -10.94
N GLU A 139 15.10 -5.46 -10.94
CA GLU A 139 15.02 -6.84 -11.39
C GLU A 139 14.05 -7.67 -10.51
N ALA A 140 14.12 -7.50 -9.18
CA ALA A 140 13.21 -8.15 -8.25
C ALA A 140 11.75 -7.75 -8.53
N TYR A 141 11.50 -6.47 -8.79
CA TYR A 141 10.17 -5.98 -9.16
C TYR A 141 9.67 -6.58 -10.49
N ILE A 142 10.52 -6.60 -11.53
CA ILE A 142 10.17 -7.18 -12.83
C ILE A 142 9.89 -8.68 -12.70
N SER A 143 10.68 -9.40 -11.91
CA SER A 143 10.48 -10.82 -11.63
C SER A 143 9.14 -11.07 -10.92
N TYR A 144 8.82 -10.25 -9.91
CA TYR A 144 7.52 -10.29 -9.24
C TYR A 144 6.36 -10.09 -10.22
N ARG A 145 6.42 -9.05 -11.06
CA ARG A 145 5.38 -8.78 -12.07
C ARG A 145 5.18 -9.96 -13.00
N LYS A 146 6.26 -10.54 -13.56
CA LYS A 146 6.18 -11.71 -14.44
C LYS A 146 5.56 -12.92 -13.73
N SER A 147 5.93 -13.13 -12.46
CA SER A 147 5.35 -14.19 -11.65
C SER A 147 3.86 -13.97 -11.44
N TRP A 148 3.44 -12.76 -11.06
CA TRP A 148 2.02 -12.42 -10.89
C TRP A 148 1.24 -12.62 -12.19
N GLU A 149 1.75 -12.09 -13.31
CA GLU A 149 1.13 -12.25 -14.63
C GLU A 149 1.01 -13.74 -15.00
N SER A 150 2.02 -14.57 -14.69
CA SER A 150 1.94 -16.01 -14.94
C SER A 150 0.91 -16.75 -14.08
N HIS A 151 0.68 -16.33 -12.83
CA HIS A 151 -0.21 -17.03 -11.89
C HIS A 151 -1.66 -16.53 -11.96
N CYS A 152 -1.88 -15.27 -12.31
CA CYS A 152 -3.20 -14.62 -12.26
C CYS A 152 -3.92 -14.57 -13.63
N CYS A 153 -3.29 -14.95 -14.74
CA CYS A 153 -3.91 -14.97 -16.08
C CYS A 153 -4.95 -16.11 -16.31
N GLY A 154 -5.44 -16.76 -15.25
CA GLY A 154 -6.23 -18.00 -15.34
C GLY A 154 -7.72 -17.84 -15.64
N ASP A 155 -8.37 -16.77 -15.18
CA ASP A 155 -9.81 -16.54 -15.37
C ASP A 155 -10.05 -15.01 -15.49
N ASP A 156 -10.53 -14.56 -16.64
CA ASP A 156 -10.88 -13.17 -16.98
C ASP A 156 -9.75 -12.10 -16.86
N CYS A 157 -8.87 -12.08 -17.85
CA CYS A 157 -8.08 -10.93 -18.36
C CYS A 157 -7.74 -9.76 -17.40
N ASP A 158 -7.20 -10.05 -16.23
CA ASP A 158 -6.72 -9.02 -15.32
C ASP A 158 -5.28 -8.60 -15.65
N HIS A 159 -5.12 -7.33 -16.02
CA HIS A 159 -3.82 -6.73 -16.22
C HIS A 159 -3.18 -6.43 -14.86
N PHE A 160 -1.87 -6.63 -14.75
CA PHE A 160 -1.12 -6.35 -13.51
C PHE A 160 -1.44 -4.96 -12.92
N ASP A 161 -1.44 -3.95 -13.79
CA ASP A 161 -1.74 -2.56 -13.42
C ASP A 161 -3.23 -2.27 -13.08
N HIS A 162 -4.15 -3.25 -13.16
CA HIS A 162 -5.56 -3.04 -12.79
C HIS A 162 -5.70 -2.69 -11.31
N ARG A 163 -6.60 -1.73 -11.05
CA ARG A 163 -7.01 -1.31 -9.71
C ARG A 163 -8.18 -2.14 -9.23
N THR A 164 -8.31 -2.29 -7.91
CA THR A 164 -9.49 -2.90 -7.30
C THR A 164 -10.77 -2.25 -7.82
N THR A 165 -11.73 -3.07 -8.24
CA THR A 165 -13.08 -2.61 -8.63
C THR A 165 -14.09 -2.82 -7.51
N LEU A 166 -13.67 -3.44 -6.41
CA LEU A 166 -14.50 -3.66 -5.24
C LEU A 166 -14.83 -2.33 -4.56
N SER A 167 -16.10 -2.17 -4.22
CA SER A 167 -16.62 -0.96 -3.58
C SER A 167 -16.44 -1.02 -2.07
N SER A 168 -16.00 0.08 -1.47
CA SER A 168 -15.96 0.23 0.00
C SER A 168 -17.34 0.33 0.67
N MET A 169 -18.41 0.30 -0.13
CA MET A 169 -19.79 0.34 0.35
C MET A 169 -20.61 -0.85 -0.18
N GLN A 170 -19.94 -1.91 -0.66
CA GLN A 170 -20.59 -3.07 -1.28
C GLN A 170 -21.73 -3.63 -0.44
N TYR A 171 -21.59 -3.65 0.89
CA TYR A 171 -22.60 -4.16 1.81
C TYR A 171 -23.32 -3.10 2.64
N ALA A 172 -23.12 -1.81 2.31
CA ALA A 172 -23.75 -0.71 3.05
C ALA A 172 -25.29 -0.70 2.94
N HIS A 173 -25.85 -1.28 1.87
CA HIS A 173 -27.29 -1.35 1.66
C HIS A 173 -27.93 -2.67 2.12
N ARG A 174 -27.14 -3.63 2.66
CA ARG A 174 -27.68 -4.92 3.12
C ARG A 174 -28.58 -4.75 4.34
N MET A 175 -29.58 -5.62 4.44
CA MET A 175 -30.47 -5.68 5.60
C MET A 175 -29.80 -6.41 6.78
N PRO A 176 -29.96 -5.95 8.03
CA PRO A 176 -29.27 -6.52 9.20
C PRO A 176 -29.52 -8.00 9.53
N GLN A 177 -30.34 -8.73 8.78
CA GLN A 177 -30.68 -10.13 9.10
C GLN A 177 -29.76 -11.16 8.42
N MET A 178 -28.84 -10.72 7.55
CA MET A 178 -27.86 -11.57 6.87
C MET A 178 -26.44 -11.21 7.33
N PHE A 179 -26.10 -11.48 8.59
CA PHE A 179 -24.72 -11.32 9.04
C PHE A 179 -23.86 -12.47 8.52
N GLN A 180 -22.65 -12.16 8.04
CA GLN A 180 -21.63 -13.18 7.78
C GLN A 180 -21.25 -13.86 9.11
N LEU A 181 -21.03 -15.18 9.06
CA LEU A 181 -20.62 -16.00 10.21
C LEU A 181 -19.13 -15.81 10.57
N SER A 182 -18.36 -15.10 9.72
CA SER A 182 -16.93 -14.84 9.90
C SER A 182 -16.65 -13.35 9.83
N TYR A 183 -15.80 -12.87 10.73
CA TYR A 183 -15.36 -11.48 10.73
C TYR A 183 -13.97 -11.37 10.11
N ALA A 184 -13.81 -10.41 9.20
CA ALA A 184 -12.55 -10.20 8.51
C ALA A 184 -11.47 -9.64 9.44
N THR A 185 -10.22 -10.09 9.23
CA THR A 185 -9.04 -9.38 9.73
C THR A 185 -8.46 -8.46 8.68
N THR A 186 -8.37 -7.17 8.95
CA THR A 186 -7.91 -6.15 7.98
C THR A 186 -6.63 -5.46 8.41
N LEU A 187 -5.97 -4.80 7.48
CA LEU A 187 -4.82 -3.96 7.72
C LEU A 187 -5.19 -2.48 7.54
N GLN A 188 -5.00 -1.67 8.59
CA GLN A 188 -5.18 -0.22 8.52
C GLN A 188 -3.82 0.47 8.41
N VAL A 189 -3.62 1.25 7.35
CA VAL A 189 -2.45 2.11 7.19
C VAL A 189 -2.79 3.52 7.70
N PHE A 190 -1.95 4.07 8.59
CA PHE A 190 -2.16 5.40 9.20
C PHE A 190 -1.31 6.49 8.56
N SER A 191 -0.06 6.18 8.29
CA SER A 191 0.89 7.14 7.74
C SER A 191 2.03 6.45 6.99
N MET A 192 2.67 7.22 6.11
CA MET A 192 3.86 6.80 5.38
C MET A 192 4.89 7.91 5.47
N LYS A 193 6.04 7.63 6.08
CA LYS A 193 7.11 8.58 6.34
C LYS A 193 8.35 8.21 5.55
N LEU A 194 8.91 9.17 4.84
CA LEU A 194 10.21 9.00 4.17
C LEU A 194 11.34 9.53 5.05
N LYS A 195 12.37 8.71 5.24
CA LYS A 195 13.65 9.08 5.86
C LYS A 195 14.75 8.95 4.81
N PHE A 196 15.63 9.92 4.69
CA PHE A 196 16.71 9.92 3.71
C PHE A 196 18.03 9.56 4.39
N THR A 197 18.85 8.74 3.74
CA THR A 197 20.12 8.26 4.30
C THR A 197 21.20 9.33 4.23
N GLU A 198 21.90 9.60 5.35
CA GLU A 198 22.89 10.68 5.48
C GLU A 198 24.07 10.58 4.49
N GLY A 199 24.41 9.36 4.02
CA GLY A 199 25.54 9.10 3.14
C GLY A 199 25.41 9.65 1.70
N ASN A 200 24.19 9.86 1.21
CA ASN A 200 23.89 10.43 -0.11
C ASN A 200 23.16 11.78 -0.01
N ALA A 201 23.30 12.47 1.13
CA ALA A 201 22.69 13.76 1.42
C ALA A 201 23.08 14.89 0.45
N GLY A 202 24.02 14.69 -0.48
CA GLY A 202 24.32 15.65 -1.55
C GLY A 202 23.19 15.75 -2.60
N ASP A 203 22.56 14.62 -2.92
CA ASP A 203 21.65 14.49 -4.07
C ASP A 203 20.16 14.61 -3.72
N PHE A 204 19.82 14.41 -2.45
CA PHE A 204 18.44 14.35 -1.96
C PHE A 204 18.21 15.24 -0.74
N LYS A 205 18.66 16.50 -0.81
CA LYS A 205 18.37 17.49 0.24
C LYS A 205 16.92 17.92 0.17
N LEU A 206 16.23 17.87 1.31
CA LEU A 206 14.91 18.46 1.46
C LEU A 206 15.00 19.99 1.24
N PRO A 207 13.99 20.61 0.62
CA PRO A 207 12.73 20.02 0.18
C PRO A 207 12.84 19.24 -1.14
N LEU A 208 12.11 18.12 -1.23
CA LEU A 208 12.03 17.28 -2.43
C LEU A 208 10.61 17.26 -2.98
N TYR A 209 10.50 17.10 -4.30
CA TYR A 209 9.22 16.90 -4.97
C TYR A 209 9.09 15.43 -5.37
N VAL A 210 8.30 14.67 -4.63
CA VAL A 210 8.13 13.22 -4.80
C VAL A 210 6.84 12.91 -5.56
N TYR A 211 6.90 11.97 -6.49
CA TYR A 211 5.75 11.46 -7.24
C TYR A 211 5.90 9.96 -7.48
N GLY A 212 4.83 9.31 -7.94
CA GLY A 212 4.78 7.86 -8.12
C GLY A 212 3.61 7.23 -7.37
N MET A 213 3.74 5.96 -7.03
CA MET A 213 2.65 5.14 -6.51
C MET A 213 3.12 4.26 -5.34
N VAL A 214 2.25 4.12 -4.34
CA VAL A 214 2.30 3.06 -3.34
C VAL A 214 0.96 2.34 -3.40
N SER A 215 0.97 1.04 -3.62
CA SER A 215 -0.25 0.24 -3.66
C SER A 215 -0.09 -1.05 -2.87
N VAL A 216 -1.21 -1.70 -2.62
CA VAL A 216 -1.28 -2.96 -1.90
C VAL A 216 -2.19 -3.93 -2.63
N ARG A 217 -1.83 -5.21 -2.67
CA ARG A 217 -2.66 -6.31 -3.14
C ARG A 217 -2.97 -7.24 -1.99
N ASP A 218 -4.18 -7.75 -1.99
CA ASP A 218 -4.63 -8.80 -1.06
C ASP A 218 -5.37 -9.90 -1.82
N ILE A 219 -5.86 -10.88 -1.07
CA ILE A 219 -6.54 -12.07 -1.62
C ILE A 219 -7.90 -11.79 -2.23
N LEU A 220 -8.54 -10.65 -1.93
CA LEU A 220 -9.92 -10.41 -2.34
C LEU A 220 -10.03 -10.33 -3.86
N ASP A 221 -9.23 -9.51 -4.53
CA ASP A 221 -9.22 -9.44 -6.00
C ASP A 221 -7.82 -9.46 -6.60
N SER A 222 -6.77 -9.45 -5.77
CA SER A 222 -5.36 -9.38 -6.21
C SER A 222 -5.05 -8.19 -7.13
N ARG A 223 -5.93 -7.17 -7.17
CA ARG A 223 -5.74 -5.92 -7.91
C ARG A 223 -5.11 -4.87 -7.01
N ARG A 224 -4.55 -3.81 -7.60
CA ARG A 224 -3.94 -2.72 -6.84
C ARG A 224 -5.00 -1.92 -6.07
N ASN A 225 -4.90 -1.93 -4.74
CA ASN A 225 -5.56 -0.97 -3.87
C ASN A 225 -4.58 0.16 -3.57
N ILE A 226 -4.85 1.36 -4.09
CA ILE A 226 -3.87 2.46 -4.09
C ILE A 226 -3.84 3.15 -2.73
N LEU A 227 -2.67 3.25 -2.10
CA LEU A 227 -2.47 3.96 -0.84
C LEU A 227 -2.01 5.40 -1.06
N PHE A 228 -1.12 5.60 -2.02
CA PHE A 228 -0.64 6.89 -2.49
C PHE A 228 -0.47 6.85 -4.00
N SER A 229 -0.93 7.88 -4.70
CA SER A 229 -0.62 8.09 -6.11
C SER A 229 -0.53 9.57 -6.40
N CYS A 230 0.56 9.95 -7.08
CA CYS A 230 0.82 11.32 -7.45
C CYS A 230 1.53 11.38 -8.79
N ASP A 231 0.96 12.16 -9.72
CA ASP A 231 1.55 12.41 -11.03
C ASP A 231 2.73 13.39 -10.95
N TRP A 232 3.61 13.34 -11.95
CA TRP A 232 4.74 14.26 -12.07
C TRP A 232 4.36 15.76 -12.05
N SER A 233 3.20 16.11 -12.61
CA SER A 233 2.69 17.49 -12.63
C SER A 233 2.23 17.98 -11.26
N LYS A 234 1.87 17.07 -10.36
CA LYS A 234 1.33 17.33 -9.02
C LYS A 234 2.25 16.86 -7.90
N ALA A 235 3.52 16.56 -8.23
CA ALA A 235 4.53 16.04 -7.30
C ALA A 235 4.45 16.71 -5.92
N GLN A 236 4.39 15.88 -4.88
CA GLN A 236 4.22 16.32 -3.50
C GLN A 236 5.54 16.89 -2.98
N LYS A 237 5.51 18.11 -2.44
CA LYS A 237 6.64 18.69 -1.73
C LYS A 237 6.76 18.06 -0.35
N LEU A 238 7.93 17.50 -0.04
CA LEU A 238 8.32 17.02 1.28
C LEU A 238 9.34 17.98 1.90
N THR A 239 9.26 18.19 3.21
CA THR A 239 10.17 19.05 3.98
C THR A 239 10.69 18.31 5.21
N GLU A 240 11.70 18.85 5.89
CA GLU A 240 12.21 18.25 7.13
C GLU A 240 11.12 18.16 8.21
N ASP A 241 10.29 19.21 8.32
CA ASP A 241 9.17 19.26 9.26
C ASP A 241 7.96 18.40 8.85
N ASP A 242 7.86 18.01 7.58
CA ASP A 242 6.74 17.24 7.03
C ASP A 242 7.22 16.21 5.99
N PRO A 243 7.82 15.10 6.47
CA PRO A 243 8.36 14.04 5.63
C PRO A 243 7.32 12.96 5.26
N PHE A 244 6.01 13.25 5.38
CA PHE A 244 4.95 12.27 5.20
C PHE A 244 4.32 12.33 3.81
N LEU A 245 4.11 11.17 3.18
CA LEU A 245 3.31 11.07 1.98
C LEU A 245 1.83 11.23 2.33
N ILE A 246 1.11 12.03 1.56
CA ILE A 246 -0.33 12.26 1.78
C ILE A 246 -1.11 11.08 1.22
N LEU A 247 -1.72 10.28 2.09
CA LEU A 247 -2.54 9.14 1.68
C LEU A 247 -3.69 9.58 0.76
N THR A 248 -3.85 8.86 -0.35
CA THR A 248 -4.95 9.03 -1.32
C THR A 248 -5.94 7.86 -1.30
N GLY A 249 -5.70 6.88 -0.43
CA GLY A 249 -6.55 5.72 -0.24
C GLY A 249 -6.34 5.10 1.15
N PRO A 250 -6.66 3.81 1.33
CA PRO A 250 -7.11 2.87 0.29
C PRO A 250 -8.52 3.18 -0.24
N SER A 251 -8.92 2.55 -1.34
CA SER A 251 -10.28 2.64 -1.89
C SER A 251 -11.26 1.64 -1.27
N ARG A 252 -10.73 0.63 -0.55
CA ARG A 252 -11.44 -0.33 0.30
C ARG A 252 -10.52 -0.85 1.40
N ALA A 253 -11.05 -1.53 2.42
CA ALA A 253 -10.29 -2.20 3.46
C ALA A 253 -9.33 -3.22 2.84
N ILE A 254 -8.13 -3.32 3.43
CA ILE A 254 -7.08 -4.23 3.00
C ILE A 254 -7.25 -5.52 3.78
N MET A 255 -7.45 -6.62 3.07
CA MET A 255 -7.68 -7.92 3.70
C MET A 255 -6.36 -8.54 4.13
N SER A 256 -6.25 -9.00 5.39
CA SER A 256 -4.99 -9.43 6.01
C SER A 256 -5.04 -10.82 6.67
N GLU A 257 -5.97 -11.70 6.28
CA GLU A 257 -5.99 -13.11 6.69
C GLU A 257 -4.94 -13.95 5.96
N ASP A 258 -4.42 -13.44 4.86
CA ASP A 258 -3.39 -14.06 4.03
C ASP A 258 -2.37 -12.97 3.63
N MET A 259 -1.35 -13.37 2.86
CA MET A 259 -0.26 -12.51 2.40
C MET A 259 -0.77 -11.27 1.67
N VAL A 260 -0.34 -10.13 2.18
CA VAL A 260 -0.56 -8.80 1.59
C VAL A 260 0.72 -8.38 0.86
N TYR A 261 0.61 -7.92 -0.38
CA TYR A 261 1.76 -7.49 -1.17
C TYR A 261 1.76 -5.97 -1.34
N PHE A 262 2.73 -5.29 -0.75
CA PHE A 262 2.98 -3.87 -0.97
C PHE A 262 3.84 -3.66 -2.21
N GLU A 263 3.42 -2.78 -3.10
CA GLU A 263 4.19 -2.32 -4.27
C GLU A 263 4.53 -0.84 -4.08
N VAL A 264 5.81 -0.49 -4.15
CA VAL A 264 6.31 0.87 -3.93
C VAL A 264 7.09 1.31 -5.17
N HIS A 265 6.72 2.45 -5.73
CA HIS A 265 7.42 3.11 -6.84
C HIS A 265 7.44 4.61 -6.63
N LEU A 266 8.54 5.14 -6.11
CA LEU A 266 8.67 6.57 -5.85
C LEU A 266 9.86 7.16 -6.59
N LEU A 267 9.65 8.35 -7.14
CA LEU A 267 10.65 9.12 -7.88
C LEU A 267 10.70 10.55 -7.35
N VAL A 268 11.86 11.18 -7.51
CA VAL A 268 12.10 12.58 -7.20
C VAL A 268 12.15 13.37 -8.50
N LYS A 269 11.28 14.37 -8.58
CA LYS A 269 11.22 15.31 -9.69
C LYS A 269 12.47 16.19 -9.73
N THR A 270 13.10 16.23 -10.89
CA THR A 270 14.18 17.13 -11.25
C THR A 270 13.66 18.29 -12.10
N MET A 271 14.37 19.42 -12.10
CA MET A 271 13.88 20.64 -12.78
C MET A 271 13.89 20.55 -14.31
N ALA A 272 14.56 19.56 -14.91
CA ALA A 272 14.85 19.53 -16.33
C ALA A 272 13.80 18.75 -17.15
N SER A 273 13.49 17.51 -16.78
CA SER A 273 12.48 16.69 -17.45
C SER A 273 12.22 15.40 -16.68
N VAL A 274 11.09 14.74 -16.94
CA VAL A 274 10.76 13.44 -16.32
C VAL A 274 11.80 12.36 -16.62
N THR A 275 12.53 12.47 -17.74
CA THR A 275 13.56 11.50 -18.14
C THR A 275 14.85 11.63 -17.33
N GLN A 276 15.02 12.72 -16.59
CA GLN A 276 16.17 12.95 -15.70
C GLN A 276 15.81 12.76 -14.22
N ASP A 277 14.56 12.41 -13.93
CA ASP A 277 14.11 12.18 -12.57
C ASP A 277 14.82 10.99 -11.93
N LYS A 278 15.19 11.17 -10.66
CA LYS A 278 15.91 10.15 -9.92
C LYS A 278 14.93 9.21 -9.25
N ARG A 279 15.15 7.89 -9.38
CA ARG A 279 14.38 6.88 -8.65
C ARG A 279 14.75 6.95 -7.17
N LEU A 280 13.74 6.95 -6.31
CA LEU A 280 13.93 7.00 -4.87
C LEU A 280 13.94 5.58 -4.29
N ILE A 281 12.87 4.82 -4.58
CA ILE A 281 12.72 3.42 -4.16
C ILE A 281 11.77 2.69 -5.12
N THR A 282 12.11 1.45 -5.48
CA THR A 282 11.22 0.55 -6.23
C THR A 282 11.29 -0.84 -5.62
N CYS A 283 10.21 -1.32 -5.00
CA CYS A 283 10.23 -2.63 -4.36
C CYS A 283 8.84 -3.26 -4.26
N VAL A 284 8.81 -4.58 -4.07
CA VAL A 284 7.64 -5.34 -3.65
C VAL A 284 7.95 -6.07 -2.36
N HIS A 285 6.99 -6.12 -1.45
CA HIS A 285 7.17 -6.83 -0.18
C HIS A 285 5.88 -7.54 0.23
N SER A 286 6.02 -8.80 0.66
CA SER A 286 4.93 -9.58 1.25
C SER A 286 4.88 -9.35 2.76
N TYR A 287 3.69 -9.11 3.28
CA TYR A 287 3.38 -8.96 4.69
C TYR A 287 2.37 -10.04 5.09
N ASN A 288 2.72 -10.87 6.08
CA ASN A 288 1.90 -12.03 6.49
C ASN A 288 1.08 -11.82 7.77
N GLY A 289 0.75 -10.56 8.09
CA GLY A 289 0.14 -10.24 9.37
C GLY A 289 1.14 -10.31 10.54
N GLY A 290 0.85 -9.52 11.58
CA GLY A 290 1.65 -9.45 12.80
C GLY A 290 1.15 -8.34 13.74
N SER A 291 1.54 -8.39 15.01
CA SER A 291 1.16 -7.37 16.01
C SER A 291 1.94 -6.06 15.90
N ASN A 292 2.69 -5.86 14.81
CA ASN A 292 3.64 -4.75 14.69
C ASN A 292 2.94 -3.47 14.21
N ALA A 293 3.33 -2.35 14.81
CA ALA A 293 2.81 -1.03 14.50
C ALA A 293 3.49 -0.36 13.27
N ALA A 294 4.57 -0.93 12.74
CA ALA A 294 5.35 -0.33 11.65
C ALA A 294 5.94 -1.36 10.68
N LEU A 295 6.03 -0.98 9.39
CA LEU A 295 6.63 -1.70 8.28
C LEU A 295 7.60 -0.78 7.53
N CYS A 296 8.84 -1.22 7.31
CA CYS A 296 9.89 -0.38 6.72
C CYS A 296 10.44 -0.97 5.41
N PHE A 297 10.50 -0.14 4.37
CA PHE A 297 11.19 -0.45 3.11
C PHE A 297 12.42 0.44 2.99
N SER A 298 13.61 -0.14 3.07
CA SER A 298 14.86 0.61 3.06
C SER A 298 15.75 0.23 1.90
N ASN A 299 16.37 1.22 1.29
CA ASN A 299 17.49 1.05 0.37
C ASN A 299 18.62 2.04 0.68
N VAL A 300 19.61 2.13 -0.21
CA VAL A 300 20.76 3.03 -0.05
C VAL A 300 20.40 4.52 -0.02
N MET A 301 19.24 4.91 -0.57
CA MET A 301 18.81 6.31 -0.66
C MET A 301 17.86 6.71 0.46
N CYS A 302 16.90 5.84 0.80
CA CYS A 302 15.83 6.17 1.73
C CYS A 302 15.25 4.96 2.45
N THR A 303 14.50 5.26 3.51
CA THR A 303 13.59 4.35 4.20
C THR A 303 12.18 4.91 4.14
N LEU A 304 11.25 4.14 3.56
CA LEU A 304 9.81 4.36 3.66
C LEU A 304 9.28 3.57 4.86
N GLU A 305 8.92 4.28 5.93
CA GLU A 305 8.32 3.74 7.14
C GLU A 305 6.80 3.91 7.06
N MET A 306 6.05 2.81 7.06
CA MET A 306 4.60 2.80 7.13
C MET A 306 4.16 2.48 8.55
N CYS A 307 3.30 3.32 9.12
CA CYS A 307 2.61 3.03 10.36
C CYS A 307 1.30 2.31 10.04
N LEU A 308 1.09 1.12 10.59
CA LEU A 308 -0.06 0.28 10.30
C LEU A 308 -0.51 -0.53 11.52
N ARG A 309 -1.74 -1.05 11.47
CA ARG A 309 -2.30 -1.90 12.52
C ARG A 309 -3.19 -2.96 11.91
N THR A 310 -3.04 -4.18 12.41
CA THR A 310 -3.98 -5.27 12.16
C THR A 310 -5.25 -5.05 12.99
N VAL A 311 -6.40 -5.01 12.32
CA VAL A 311 -7.72 -4.87 12.94
C VAL A 311 -8.46 -6.20 12.77
N THR A 312 -8.55 -6.94 13.87
CA THR A 312 -9.36 -8.16 13.95
C THR A 312 -10.84 -7.80 14.07
N GLU A 313 -11.71 -8.66 13.58
CA GLU A 313 -13.16 -8.45 13.61
C GLU A 313 -13.56 -7.08 13.04
N ALA A 314 -13.09 -6.78 11.84
CA ALA A 314 -13.18 -5.46 11.26
C ALA A 314 -14.44 -5.27 10.42
N VAL A 315 -15.03 -4.08 10.55
CA VAL A 315 -15.97 -3.49 9.60
C VAL A 315 -15.31 -2.30 8.91
N GLN A 316 -15.78 -2.00 7.71
CA GLN A 316 -15.29 -0.90 6.90
C GLN A 316 -16.17 0.33 7.08
N ALA A 317 -15.54 1.45 7.43
CA ALA A 317 -16.16 2.77 7.45
C ALA A 317 -15.71 3.58 6.24
N THR A 318 -16.67 4.04 5.44
CA THR A 318 -16.46 4.93 4.31
C THR A 318 -17.01 6.30 4.64
N ILE A 319 -16.13 7.29 4.80
CA ILE A 319 -16.48 8.67 5.10
C ILE A 319 -16.91 9.35 3.79
N MET A 320 -18.19 9.22 3.47
CA MET A 320 -18.75 9.64 2.18
C MET A 320 -18.62 11.13 1.94
N CYS A 321 -18.93 11.94 2.96
CA CYS A 321 -18.86 13.38 2.82
C CYS A 321 -18.71 14.10 4.17
N VAL A 322 -18.01 15.22 4.11
CA VAL A 322 -17.99 16.25 5.14
C VAL A 322 -18.50 17.53 4.50
N GLN A 323 -19.57 18.09 5.05
CA GLN A 323 -20.23 19.27 4.53
C GLN A 323 -20.20 20.39 5.57
N ILE A 324 -19.58 21.51 5.21
CA ILE A 324 -19.58 22.73 6.01
C ILE A 324 -20.78 23.56 5.56
N VAL A 325 -21.84 23.57 6.37
CA VAL A 325 -23.06 24.32 6.10
C VAL A 325 -22.86 25.77 6.51
N ASN A 326 -22.42 26.59 5.56
CA ASN A 326 -22.29 28.03 5.76
C ASN A 326 -23.66 28.71 5.73
N LYS A 327 -24.20 29.05 6.91
CA LYS A 327 -25.17 30.15 6.98
C LYS A 327 -24.39 31.45 6.89
N HIS A 328 -24.19 31.98 5.69
CA HIS A 328 -23.67 33.34 5.50
C HIS A 328 -24.57 34.31 6.28
N LYS A 329 -24.20 34.66 7.51
CA LYS A 329 -24.64 35.90 8.13
C LYS A 329 -23.71 36.97 7.59
N LEU A 330 -24.25 37.91 6.80
CA LEU A 330 -23.48 38.98 6.16
C LEU A 330 -22.49 39.60 7.15
N GLY A 331 -21.20 39.60 6.80
CA GLY A 331 -20.16 40.40 7.45
C GLY A 331 -19.17 39.68 8.38
N ARG A 332 -19.25 38.36 8.59
CA ARG A 332 -18.26 37.63 9.42
C ARG A 332 -17.43 36.63 8.59
N PRO A 333 -16.09 36.59 8.76
CA PRO A 333 -15.26 35.59 8.11
C PRO A 333 -15.65 34.17 8.56
N SER A 334 -15.58 33.21 7.63
CA SER A 334 -15.81 31.80 7.92
C SER A 334 -14.87 31.31 9.02
N ASN A 335 -15.35 30.39 9.88
CA ASN A 335 -14.50 29.72 10.86
C ASN A 335 -13.28 29.05 10.21
N PHE A 336 -13.38 28.70 8.93
CA PHE A 336 -12.36 28.01 8.15
C PHE A 336 -11.55 28.93 7.21
N ALA A 337 -11.57 30.25 7.45
CA ALA A 337 -10.90 31.24 6.59
C ALA A 337 -9.37 31.06 6.51
N TYR A 338 -8.74 30.55 7.57
CA TYR A 338 -7.28 30.30 7.61
C TYR A 338 -6.93 28.81 7.44
N GLY A 339 -7.91 28.00 7.06
CA GLY A 339 -7.75 26.58 6.84
C GLY A 339 -8.35 25.74 7.96
N GLY A 340 -7.98 24.47 7.96
CA GLY A 340 -8.53 23.46 8.86
C GLY A 340 -8.00 22.08 8.53
N CYS A 341 -8.50 21.11 9.27
CA CYS A 341 -8.18 19.70 9.11
C CYS A 341 -9.41 18.85 9.41
N VAL A 342 -9.59 17.80 8.62
CA VAL A 342 -10.46 16.69 8.97
C VAL A 342 -9.58 15.44 9.09
N ALA A 343 -9.59 14.85 10.27
CA ALA A 343 -8.89 13.61 10.57
C ALA A 343 -9.87 12.61 11.19
N CYS A 344 -9.50 11.34 11.16
CA CYS A 344 -10.27 10.32 11.84
C CYS A 344 -9.35 9.32 12.56
N THR A 345 -9.92 8.64 13.55
CA THR A 345 -9.23 7.71 14.41
C THR A 345 -10.15 6.52 14.67
N PRO A 346 -9.79 5.31 14.23
CA PRO A 346 -10.48 4.10 14.65
C PRO A 346 -10.11 3.82 16.11
N LEU A 347 -11.11 3.85 16.99
CA LEU A 347 -11.00 3.55 18.40
C LEU A 347 -11.40 2.08 18.64
N PRO A 348 -10.53 1.29 19.27
CA PRO A 348 -10.82 -0.11 19.59
C PRO A 348 -11.94 -0.22 20.63
N ARG A 349 -12.53 -1.42 20.75
CA ARG A 349 -13.56 -1.69 21.77
C ARG A 349 -12.99 -1.65 23.21
N THR A 350 -11.69 -1.90 23.38
CA THR A 350 -10.96 -1.85 24.66
C THR A 350 -9.92 -0.72 24.68
N THR A 351 -9.82 0.01 25.79
CA THR A 351 -8.97 1.21 25.96
C THR A 351 -7.47 0.92 26.13
N ASP A 352 -7.03 -0.35 26.08
CA ASP A 352 -5.66 -0.75 26.41
C ASP A 352 -4.67 -0.59 25.25
N ILE A 353 -5.16 -0.19 24.07
CA ILE A 353 -4.34 0.06 22.89
C ILE A 353 -4.25 1.57 22.69
N ASP A 354 -3.03 2.06 22.47
CA ASP A 354 -2.72 3.46 22.16
C ASP A 354 -3.52 3.91 20.93
N GLY A 355 -4.65 4.56 21.20
CA GLY A 355 -5.65 4.96 20.22
C GLY A 355 -5.30 6.26 19.50
N ASP A 356 -4.08 6.76 19.64
CA ASP A 356 -3.70 8.11 19.18
C ASP A 356 -3.31 8.19 17.69
N GLN A 357 -3.40 7.08 16.94
CA GLN A 357 -3.07 7.06 15.52
C GLN A 357 -4.19 7.67 14.67
N LYS A 358 -3.94 8.90 14.19
CA LYS A 358 -4.86 9.68 13.35
C LYS A 358 -4.57 9.49 11.87
N ILE A 359 -5.63 9.38 11.08
CA ILE A 359 -5.60 9.41 9.61
C ILE A 359 -6.08 10.78 9.17
N VAL A 360 -5.22 11.54 8.52
CA VAL A 360 -5.57 12.87 7.99
C VAL A 360 -6.27 12.70 6.64
N LEU A 361 -7.57 13.01 6.60
CA LEU A 361 -8.39 12.89 5.39
C LEU A 361 -8.18 14.09 4.47
N VAL A 362 -8.01 15.27 5.05
CA VAL A 362 -7.71 16.51 4.34
C VAL A 362 -7.17 17.55 5.32
N GLU A 363 -6.17 18.31 4.86
CA GLU A 363 -5.63 19.44 5.60
C GLU A 363 -5.31 20.59 4.64
N SER A 364 -5.59 21.82 5.10
CA SER A 364 -5.19 23.05 4.44
C SER A 364 -4.75 24.06 5.49
N LYS A 365 -3.55 24.64 5.32
CA LYS A 365 -2.97 25.65 6.23
C LYS A 365 -2.82 26.99 5.50
N GLY A 366 -3.11 28.08 6.19
CA GLY A 366 -2.83 29.45 5.74
C GLY A 366 -3.69 29.95 4.57
N ARG A 367 -4.71 29.19 4.19
CA ARG A 367 -5.67 29.54 3.12
C ARG A 367 -7.03 28.97 3.46
N GLU A 368 -8.07 29.52 2.86
CA GLU A 368 -9.44 29.04 3.05
C GLU A 368 -9.53 27.54 2.81
N PHE A 369 -10.25 26.86 3.71
CA PHE A 369 -10.40 25.42 3.67
C PHE A 369 -11.15 25.01 2.39
N PRO A 370 -10.66 24.01 1.63
CA PRO A 370 -11.13 23.71 0.28
C PRO A 370 -12.56 23.15 0.30
N GLN A 371 -13.52 24.04 0.10
CA GLN A 371 -14.94 23.75 -0.02
C GLN A 371 -15.33 23.79 -1.50
N GLY A 372 -15.93 22.72 -1.99
CA GLY A 372 -16.60 22.68 -3.28
C GLY A 372 -17.99 23.32 -3.21
N TYR A 373 -18.78 23.11 -4.26
CA TYR A 373 -20.17 23.53 -4.32
C TYR A 373 -20.95 23.01 -3.10
N PHE A 374 -21.86 23.84 -2.57
CA PHE A 374 -22.69 23.52 -1.40
C PHE A 374 -21.93 23.20 -0.10
N GLY A 375 -20.64 23.58 -0.01
CA GLY A 375 -19.84 23.44 1.21
C GLY A 375 -19.24 22.04 1.43
N TYR A 376 -19.26 21.17 0.43
CA TYR A 376 -18.65 19.84 0.52
C TYR A 376 -17.12 19.91 0.47
N VAL A 377 -16.46 19.16 1.34
CA VAL A 377 -15.01 19.09 1.43
C VAL A 377 -14.50 17.91 0.61
N HIS A 378 -13.48 18.14 -0.23
CA HIS A 378 -12.85 17.06 -0.99
C HIS A 378 -11.86 16.28 -0.12
N LEU A 379 -12.27 15.09 0.32
CA LEU A 379 -11.43 14.18 1.13
C LEU A 379 -10.45 13.43 0.22
N ARG A 380 -9.21 13.25 0.70
CA ARG A 380 -8.15 12.53 -0.03
C ARG A 380 -8.16 11.03 0.23
N SER A 381 -8.41 10.64 1.47
CA SER A 381 -8.68 9.26 1.89
C SER A 381 -10.05 9.21 2.56
N GLN A 382 -10.73 8.08 2.46
CA GLN A 382 -12.14 7.95 2.88
C GLN A 382 -12.43 6.63 3.60
N VAL A 383 -11.55 5.64 3.50
CA VAL A 383 -11.83 4.28 3.99
C VAL A 383 -10.97 3.97 5.21
N VAL A 384 -11.64 3.48 6.26
CA VAL A 384 -11.04 3.13 7.54
C VAL A 384 -11.58 1.79 8.00
N SER A 385 -10.69 0.92 8.47
CA SER A 385 -11.05 -0.33 9.14
C SER A 385 -11.26 -0.07 10.62
N VAL A 386 -12.41 -0.48 11.14
CA VAL A 386 -12.83 -0.27 12.52
C VAL A 386 -13.22 -1.61 13.11
N GLU A 387 -12.77 -1.88 14.33
CA GLU A 387 -13.15 -3.08 15.07
C GLU A 387 -14.65 -3.05 15.38
N ILE A 388 -15.30 -4.21 15.31
CA ILE A 388 -16.69 -4.37 15.77
C ILE A 388 -16.79 -3.96 17.24
N ASP A 389 -17.91 -3.35 17.60
CA ASP A 389 -18.17 -2.69 18.89
C ASP A 389 -17.25 -1.51 19.25
N GLY A 390 -16.24 -1.23 18.41
CA GLY A 390 -15.42 -0.04 18.48
C GLY A 390 -16.14 1.22 17.98
N GLU A 391 -15.35 2.26 17.75
CA GLU A 391 -15.83 3.56 17.26
C GLU A 391 -14.93 4.15 16.19
N LEU A 392 -15.50 4.97 15.32
CA LEU A 392 -14.76 5.92 14.50
C LEU A 392 -14.94 7.32 15.08
N ALA A 393 -13.85 7.89 15.60
CA ALA A 393 -13.80 9.30 15.95
C ALA A 393 -13.42 10.12 14.72
N VAL A 394 -14.21 11.15 14.39
CA VAL A 394 -13.93 12.12 13.33
C VAL A 394 -13.68 13.47 13.97
N VAL A 395 -12.47 13.99 13.81
CA VAL A 395 -12.03 15.26 14.36
C VAL A 395 -12.03 16.31 13.25
N ILE A 396 -12.70 17.43 13.51
CA ILE A 396 -12.73 18.60 12.63
C ILE A 396 -12.11 19.78 13.37
N GLN A 397 -11.07 20.35 12.78
CA GLN A 397 -10.32 21.48 13.30
C GLN A 397 -10.43 22.68 12.35
N ALA A 398 -10.56 23.87 12.92
CA ALA A 398 -10.44 25.13 12.22
C ALA A 398 -9.23 25.91 12.73
N TYR A 399 -8.45 26.47 11.81
CA TYR A 399 -7.21 27.17 12.14
C TYR A 399 -7.41 28.68 12.25
N ASN A 400 -6.61 29.33 13.10
CA ASN A 400 -6.50 30.78 13.15
C ASN A 400 -5.40 31.28 12.18
N GLN A 401 -5.20 32.60 12.14
CA GLN A 401 -4.20 33.23 11.27
C GLN A 401 -2.75 32.78 11.56
N SER A 402 -2.44 32.37 12.80
CA SER A 402 -1.11 31.84 13.14
C SER A 402 -0.93 30.37 12.73
N GLY A 403 -1.96 29.74 12.17
CA GLY A 403 -1.96 28.31 11.83
C GLY A 403 -2.20 27.38 13.03
N ALA A 404 -2.53 27.92 14.21
CA ALA A 404 -2.87 27.12 15.38
C ALA A 404 -4.35 26.71 15.35
N VAL A 405 -4.69 25.61 16.04
CA VAL A 405 -6.07 25.15 16.20
C VAL A 405 -6.85 26.18 17.03
N ALA A 406 -7.84 26.82 16.40
CA ALA A 406 -8.72 27.79 17.04
C ALA A 406 -9.96 27.13 17.64
N GLU A 407 -10.52 26.18 16.91
CA GLU A 407 -11.69 25.41 17.29
C GLU A 407 -11.49 23.96 16.87
N GLU A 408 -11.91 23.03 17.73
CA GLU A 408 -11.86 21.60 17.47
C GLU A 408 -13.16 20.95 17.93
N ARG A 409 -13.68 20.00 17.14
CA ARG A 409 -14.76 19.10 17.58
C ARG A 409 -14.46 17.68 17.16
N CYS A 410 -14.86 16.74 18.02
CA CYS A 410 -14.83 15.32 17.75
C CYS A 410 -16.26 14.77 17.68
N ILE A 411 -16.56 13.96 16.66
CA ILE A 411 -17.80 13.22 16.53
C ILE A 411 -17.47 11.73 16.54
N HIS A 412 -18.16 10.97 17.38
CA HIS A 412 -17.99 9.53 17.49
C HIS A 412 -19.07 8.79 16.71
N PHE A 413 -18.71 7.79 15.92
CA PHE A 413 -19.64 6.87 15.26
C PHE A 413 -19.38 5.46 15.79
N LYS A 414 -20.41 4.81 16.33
CA LYS A 414 -20.32 3.39 16.70
C LYS A 414 -20.18 2.53 15.45
N ALA A 415 -19.27 1.57 15.49
CA ALA A 415 -19.08 0.59 14.44
C ALA A 415 -20.36 -0.17 14.14
N ARG A 416 -20.60 -0.44 12.85
CA ARG A 416 -21.77 -1.16 12.34
C ARG A 416 -21.38 -1.98 11.12
N ASN A 417 -22.19 -2.98 10.80
CA ASN A 417 -21.97 -3.89 9.69
C ASN A 417 -22.51 -3.34 8.36
N CYS A 418 -23.49 -2.44 8.41
CA CYS A 418 -24.13 -1.85 7.24
C CYS A 418 -24.75 -0.49 7.58
N GLN A 419 -25.38 0.10 6.57
CA GLN A 419 -26.13 1.36 6.59
C GLN A 419 -25.28 2.63 6.65
N VAL A 420 -25.94 3.73 6.33
CA VAL A 420 -25.36 5.08 6.29
C VAL A 420 -25.86 5.87 7.48
N PHE A 421 -24.94 6.53 8.18
CA PHE A 421 -25.25 7.37 9.33
C PHE A 421 -24.68 8.76 9.13
N GLN A 422 -25.51 9.75 9.42
CA GLN A 422 -25.10 11.14 9.45
C GLN A 422 -25.13 11.67 10.88
N LYS A 423 -24.08 12.39 11.25
CA LYS A 423 -24.04 13.21 12.47
C LYS A 423 -23.64 14.63 12.11
N HIS A 424 -23.90 15.55 13.02
CA HIS A 424 -23.48 16.93 12.84
C HIS A 424 -22.87 17.49 14.13
N CYS A 425 -22.00 18.48 13.98
CA CYS A 425 -21.44 19.25 15.08
C CYS A 425 -21.32 20.73 14.69
N PHE A 426 -20.91 21.57 15.65
CA PHE A 426 -20.61 22.98 15.42
C PHE A 426 -19.14 23.28 15.72
N VAL A 427 -18.39 23.66 14.68
CA VAL A 427 -17.00 24.15 14.82
C VAL A 427 -17.05 25.67 14.81
N GLY A 428 -16.94 26.27 16.01
CA GLY A 428 -17.35 27.64 16.23
C GLY A 428 -18.81 27.87 15.84
N GLN A 429 -19.06 28.63 14.77
CA GLN A 429 -20.41 28.93 14.27
C GLN A 429 -20.81 28.13 13.02
N ALA A 430 -19.87 27.40 12.42
CA ALA A 430 -20.13 26.59 11.25
C ALA A 430 -20.76 25.26 11.68
N LYS A 431 -21.92 24.93 11.11
CA LYS A 431 -22.50 23.59 11.23
C LYS A 431 -21.77 22.67 10.26
N VAL A 432 -21.25 21.56 10.75
CA VAL A 432 -20.58 20.55 9.93
C VAL A 432 -21.40 19.26 9.98
N ASN A 433 -21.80 18.74 8.82
CA ASN A 433 -22.41 17.42 8.70
C ASN A 433 -21.33 16.42 8.26
N VAL A 434 -21.32 15.24 8.87
CA VAL A 434 -20.42 14.13 8.52
C VAL A 434 -21.27 12.90 8.27
N THR A 435 -21.10 12.28 7.11
CA THR A 435 -21.82 11.08 6.70
C THR A 435 -20.85 9.92 6.54
N VAL A 436 -21.13 8.81 7.22
CA VAL A 436 -20.32 7.58 7.20
C VAL A 436 -21.21 6.42 6.75
N ALA A 437 -20.78 5.72 5.71
CA ALA A 437 -21.34 4.44 5.30
C ALA A 437 -20.55 3.30 5.94
N TRP A 438 -21.24 2.34 6.52
CA TRP A 438 -20.65 1.14 7.08
C TRP A 438 -20.89 -0.04 6.15
N SER A 439 -19.92 -0.93 6.05
CA SER A 439 -20.01 -2.14 5.25
C SER A 439 -19.21 -3.24 5.92
N ASP A 440 -19.72 -4.46 5.90
CA ASP A 440 -18.92 -5.65 6.18
C ASP A 440 -17.77 -5.74 5.17
N VAL A 441 -16.69 -6.39 5.59
CA VAL A 441 -15.53 -6.69 4.75
C VAL A 441 -15.66 -8.16 4.31
N PRO A 442 -15.65 -8.45 3.00
CA PRO A 442 -15.68 -9.85 2.55
C PRO A 442 -14.46 -10.61 3.09
N THR A 443 -14.64 -11.89 3.46
CA THR A 443 -13.54 -12.71 4.01
C THR A 443 -12.85 -13.56 2.96
N ASN A 444 -13.51 -13.81 1.82
CA ASN A 444 -12.95 -14.57 0.71
C ASN A 444 -13.56 -14.14 -0.63
N ARG A 445 -13.01 -14.68 -1.72
CA ARG A 445 -13.51 -14.43 -3.09
C ARG A 445 -14.94 -14.89 -3.32
N THR A 446 -15.34 -16.01 -2.72
CA THR A 446 -16.67 -16.57 -2.89
C THR A 446 -17.77 -15.73 -2.23
N ASP A 447 -17.46 -15.03 -1.13
CA ASP A 447 -18.37 -14.11 -0.45
C ASP A 447 -18.75 -12.93 -1.34
N MET A 448 -17.91 -12.59 -2.33
CA MET A 448 -18.18 -11.53 -3.31
C MET A 448 -19.19 -11.96 -4.37
N VAL A 449 -19.33 -13.26 -4.64
CA VAL A 449 -20.18 -13.82 -5.71
C VAL A 449 -21.61 -14.09 -5.24
N TYR A 450 -21.82 -14.40 -3.97
CA TYR A 450 -23.15 -14.71 -3.41
C TYR A 450 -23.86 -13.49 -2.79
N GLY A 451 -23.61 -12.30 -3.33
CA GLY A 451 -24.10 -11.04 -2.79
C GLY A 451 -25.44 -10.54 -3.33
N ASP A 452 -26.19 -11.36 -4.07
CA ASP A 452 -27.47 -11.00 -4.70
C ASP A 452 -28.71 -11.27 -3.82
#